data_AF-G2LEW0-F1
#
_entry.id   AF-G2LEW0-F1
#
_cell.length_a   1.000
_cell.length_b   1.000
_cell.length_c   1.000
_cell.angle_alpha   90.00
_cell.angle_beta   90.00
_cell.angle_gamma   90.00
#
_symmetry.space_group_name_H-M   'P 1'
#
loop_
_entity.id
_entity.type
_entity.pdbx_description
1 polymer ?
#
loop_
_entity_poly.entity_id
_entity_poly.type
_entity_poly.pdbx_seq_one_letter_code
_entity_poly.pdbx_strand_id
1 'polypeptide(L)'
;MKLNIRNKLAIFAALLIFAPLALSALAFVVIVSGTIDGNARRDIEKDARLADRILRSRQQTLREVAQATAQAVAAENLIDSAAAPTGALSASGNPAQVAQQSQASGQKKLNQLLQQRVESSGVDFLAILNTKGQVLVRSAGSGDSSFGDNPLFIKAKNAAESNQPDALLRAVVAGAVNETPDLLRDFGLGEQFSRNTVSQVGLTLEGIAPVVSGNRALGYIVAGQLINNAPQDENRPLPALTREVKQTLYRDLQDVSVTLVLSKDKKVISASDPRALGVAIQSPLADDKPTAVNNTLLGGDYKTAFAPIKEPSDITIIGYVGVGVRESYFSQVFNTTLLIIAIVTGVSLVLGIGIAFYLSQLLTKPILQLTEAANRISLGELDEPIVVATGDEIGELGESLERMRISLKQAIERLRSRR
;
A
#
# COMPACT_ATOMS: atom_id res chain seq x y z
N MET A 1 59.09 5.33 6.92
CA MET A 1 59.18 4.17 7.83
C MET A 1 59.15 2.90 6.98
N LYS A 2 60.26 2.14 6.87
CA LYS A 2 60.29 0.90 6.06
C LYS A 2 59.54 -0.19 6.83
N LEU A 3 58.48 -0.76 6.25
CA LEU A 3 57.80 -1.92 6.85
C LEU A 3 58.68 -3.17 6.73
N ASN A 4 58.87 -3.89 7.84
CA ASN A 4 59.51 -5.21 7.85
C ASN A 4 58.67 -6.21 7.05
N ILE A 5 59.31 -7.23 6.47
CA ILE A 5 58.67 -8.27 5.64
C ILE A 5 57.45 -8.89 6.34
N ARG A 6 57.54 -9.11 7.66
CA ARG A 6 56.42 -9.59 8.49
C ARG A 6 55.17 -8.73 8.32
N ASN A 7 55.29 -7.42 8.50
CA ASN A 7 54.16 -6.52 8.44
C ASN A 7 53.63 -6.38 7.01
N LYS A 8 54.49 -6.47 5.98
CA LYS A 8 54.06 -6.48 4.58
C LYS A 8 53.23 -7.73 4.26
N LEU A 9 53.68 -8.91 4.71
CA LEU A 9 52.97 -10.17 4.48
C LEU A 9 51.63 -10.20 5.24
N ALA A 10 51.61 -9.73 6.49
CA ALA A 10 50.40 -9.63 7.29
C ALA A 10 49.37 -8.70 6.64
N ILE A 11 49.80 -7.52 6.16
CA ILE A 11 48.92 -6.58 5.45
C ILE A 11 48.40 -7.21 4.16
N PHE A 12 49.26 -7.89 3.39
CA PHE A 12 48.86 -8.50 2.12
C PHE A 12 47.86 -9.64 2.32
N ALA A 13 48.10 -10.54 3.28
CA ALA A 13 47.18 -11.62 3.63
C ALA A 13 45.84 -11.08 4.17
N ALA A 14 45.90 -10.05 5.02
CA ALA A 14 44.71 -9.36 5.50
C ALA A 14 43.92 -8.76 4.33
N LEU A 15 44.57 -8.03 3.41
CA LEU A 15 43.91 -7.41 2.26
C LEU A 15 43.23 -8.43 1.34
N LEU A 16 43.87 -9.57 1.09
CA LEU A 16 43.34 -10.66 0.26
C LEU A 16 42.08 -11.31 0.84
N ILE A 17 42.00 -11.42 2.16
CA ILE A 17 40.83 -11.98 2.84
C ILE A 17 39.76 -10.90 3.02
N PHE A 18 40.13 -9.68 3.39
CA PHE A 18 39.19 -8.64 3.77
C PHE A 18 38.52 -7.92 2.63
N ALA A 19 39.26 -7.61 1.56
CA ALA A 19 38.67 -6.91 0.42
C ALA A 19 37.43 -7.65 -0.14
N PRO A 20 37.49 -8.97 -0.44
CA PRO A 20 36.30 -9.68 -0.95
C PRO A 20 35.21 -9.84 0.11
N LEU A 21 35.56 -10.05 1.38
CA LEU A 21 34.58 -10.25 2.44
C LEU A 21 33.80 -8.96 2.72
N ALA A 22 34.49 -7.82 2.78
CA ALA A 22 33.88 -6.50 2.90
C ALA A 22 33.04 -6.15 1.67
N LEU A 23 33.50 -6.44 0.45
CA LEU A 23 32.72 -6.25 -0.77
C LEU A 23 31.44 -7.10 -0.75
N SER A 24 31.54 -8.36 -0.32
CA SER A 24 30.40 -9.29 -0.23
C SER A 24 29.37 -8.84 0.81
N ALA A 25 29.82 -8.36 1.97
CA ALA A 25 28.96 -7.81 3.00
C ALA A 25 28.25 -6.54 2.54
N LEU A 26 28.97 -5.63 1.87
CA LEU A 26 28.38 -4.42 1.29
C LEU A 26 27.35 -4.77 0.20
N ALA A 27 27.69 -5.67 -0.71
CA ALA A 27 26.78 -6.13 -1.74
C ALA A 27 25.54 -6.79 -1.12
N PHE A 28 25.71 -7.61 -0.09
CA PHE A 28 24.62 -8.25 0.63
C PHE A 28 23.70 -7.21 1.28
N VAL A 29 24.24 -6.20 1.97
CA VAL A 29 23.46 -5.10 2.56
C VAL A 29 22.65 -4.38 1.48
N VAL A 30 23.26 -4.04 0.35
CA VAL A 30 22.58 -3.36 -0.76
C VAL A 30 21.47 -4.24 -1.35
N ILE A 31 21.73 -5.52 -1.58
CA ILE A 31 20.76 -6.47 -2.13
C ILE A 31 19.59 -6.67 -1.17
N VAL A 32 19.86 -6.90 0.11
CA VAL A 32 18.83 -7.12 1.14
C VAL A 32 18.00 -5.85 1.32
N SER A 33 18.62 -4.68 1.39
CA SER A 33 17.91 -3.39 1.50
C SER A 33 17.00 -3.16 0.30
N GLY A 34 17.49 -3.39 -0.93
CA GLY A 34 16.67 -3.26 -2.14
C GLY A 34 15.55 -4.28 -2.21
N THR A 35 15.79 -5.51 -1.74
CA THR A 35 14.78 -6.58 -1.71
C THR A 35 13.67 -6.27 -0.72
N ILE A 36 13.99 -5.77 0.47
CA ILE A 36 13.01 -5.39 1.49
C ILE A 36 12.12 -4.25 0.99
N ASP A 37 12.71 -3.18 0.45
CA ASP A 37 11.93 -2.05 -0.09
C ASP A 37 11.06 -2.49 -1.29
N GLY A 38 11.62 -3.31 -2.19
CA GLY A 38 10.88 -3.87 -3.32
C GLY A 38 9.76 -4.84 -2.94
N ASN A 39 9.91 -5.59 -1.85
CA ASN A 39 8.85 -6.43 -1.31
C ASN A 39 7.77 -5.57 -0.65
N ALA A 40 8.15 -4.60 0.19
CA ALA A 40 7.22 -3.69 0.85
C ALA A 40 6.36 -2.92 -0.18
N ARG A 41 6.96 -2.44 -1.28
CA ARG A 41 6.22 -1.82 -2.39
C ARG A 41 5.22 -2.77 -3.05
N ARG A 42 5.63 -4.01 -3.35
CA ARG A 42 4.75 -5.01 -3.96
C ARG A 42 3.61 -5.42 -3.04
N ASP A 43 3.87 -5.55 -1.74
CA ASP A 43 2.85 -5.95 -0.78
C ASP A 43 1.82 -4.84 -0.57
N ILE A 44 2.25 -3.58 -0.45
CA ILE A 44 1.30 -2.48 -0.32
C ILE A 44 0.51 -2.22 -1.62
N GLU A 45 1.09 -2.48 -2.80
CA GLU A 45 0.34 -2.48 -4.06
C GLU A 45 -0.75 -3.57 -4.09
N LYS A 46 -0.49 -4.76 -3.53
CA LYS A 46 -1.52 -5.80 -3.40
C LYS A 46 -2.62 -5.36 -2.44
N ASP A 47 -2.27 -4.69 -1.34
CA ASP A 47 -3.24 -4.16 -0.39
C ASP A 47 -4.10 -3.05 -1.02
N ALA A 48 -3.54 -2.19 -1.86
CA ALA A 48 -4.31 -1.22 -2.63
C ALA A 48 -5.28 -1.88 -3.63
N ARG A 49 -4.89 -3.02 -4.25
CA ARG A 49 -5.83 -3.83 -5.06
C ARG A 49 -6.96 -4.41 -4.22
N LEU A 50 -6.65 -4.85 -3.00
CA LEU A 50 -7.66 -5.33 -2.07
C LEU A 50 -8.61 -4.21 -1.65
N ALA A 51 -8.11 -3.00 -1.40
CA ALA A 51 -8.93 -1.83 -1.12
C ALA A 51 -9.87 -1.48 -2.30
N ASP A 52 -9.40 -1.55 -3.54
CA ASP A 52 -10.26 -1.42 -4.73
C ASP A 52 -11.34 -2.51 -4.78
N ARG A 53 -11.01 -3.76 -4.44
CA ARG A 53 -12.01 -4.84 -4.35
C ARG A 53 -13.08 -4.57 -3.29
N ILE A 54 -12.69 -4.05 -2.13
CA ILE A 54 -13.64 -3.66 -1.07
C ILE A 54 -14.54 -2.52 -1.55
N LEU A 55 -13.98 -1.51 -2.24
CA LEU A 55 -14.77 -0.45 -2.87
C LEU A 55 -15.79 -1.00 -3.88
N ARG A 56 -15.40 -1.95 -4.73
CA ARG A 56 -16.32 -2.61 -5.68
C ARG A 56 -17.39 -3.44 -4.96
N SER A 57 -17.04 -4.12 -3.88
CA SER A 57 -18.00 -4.80 -3.01
C SER A 57 -19.01 -3.82 -2.38
N ARG A 58 -18.55 -2.62 -2.02
CA ARG A 58 -19.43 -1.55 -1.51
C ARG A 58 -20.39 -1.04 -2.59
N GLN A 59 -19.93 -0.86 -3.83
CA GLN A 59 -20.81 -0.52 -4.96
C GLN A 59 -21.89 -1.58 -5.15
N GLN A 60 -21.54 -2.87 -5.05
CA GLN A 60 -22.50 -3.97 -5.12
C GLN A 60 -23.52 -3.92 -3.97
N THR A 61 -23.09 -3.59 -2.75
CA THR A 61 -24.01 -3.42 -1.60
C THR A 61 -25.02 -2.29 -1.89
N LEU A 62 -24.57 -1.15 -2.41
CA LEU A 62 -25.47 -0.03 -2.74
C LEU A 62 -26.43 -0.37 -3.88
N ARG A 63 -25.96 -1.13 -4.87
CA ARG A 63 -26.79 -1.71 -5.94
C ARG A 63 -27.95 -2.51 -5.36
N GLU A 64 -27.66 -3.39 -4.41
CA GLU A 64 -28.65 -4.24 -3.74
C GLU A 64 -29.63 -3.44 -2.88
N VAL A 65 -29.13 -2.41 -2.16
CA VAL A 65 -29.99 -1.50 -1.39
C VAL A 65 -30.96 -0.76 -2.33
N ALA A 66 -30.46 -0.18 -3.43
CA ALA A 66 -31.30 0.50 -4.40
C ALA A 66 -32.35 -0.43 -5.02
N GLN A 67 -31.95 -1.64 -5.41
CA GLN A 67 -32.83 -2.64 -6.01
C GLN A 67 -33.93 -3.09 -5.04
N ALA A 68 -33.58 -3.44 -3.80
CA ALA A 68 -34.55 -3.85 -2.80
C ALA A 68 -35.53 -2.72 -2.45
N THR A 69 -35.05 -1.48 -2.41
CA THR A 69 -35.89 -0.30 -2.19
C THR A 69 -36.83 -0.07 -3.37
N ALA A 70 -36.35 -0.22 -4.60
CA ALA A 70 -37.17 -0.08 -5.80
C ALA A 70 -38.29 -1.12 -5.86
N GLN A 71 -38.00 -2.36 -5.46
CA GLN A 71 -38.99 -3.43 -5.34
C GLN A 71 -40.06 -3.11 -4.29
N ALA A 72 -39.68 -2.59 -3.13
CA ALA A 72 -40.62 -2.19 -2.08
C ALA A 72 -41.55 -1.05 -2.56
N VAL A 73 -40.97 -0.03 -3.20
CA VAL A 73 -41.74 1.09 -3.76
C VAL A 73 -42.70 0.64 -4.86
N ALA A 74 -42.29 -0.29 -5.71
CA ALA A 74 -43.13 -0.87 -6.76
C ALA A 74 -44.28 -1.71 -6.18
N ALA A 75 -44.00 -2.56 -5.18
CA ALA A 75 -44.99 -3.45 -4.59
C ALA A 75 -46.18 -2.72 -3.95
N GLU A 76 -45.93 -1.53 -3.40
CA GLU A 76 -46.95 -0.71 -2.75
C GLU A 76 -47.61 0.33 -3.70
N ASN A 77 -47.28 0.34 -5.00
CA ASN A 77 -47.75 1.32 -6.00
C ASN A 77 -47.60 2.78 -5.53
N LEU A 78 -46.56 3.07 -4.74
CA LEU A 78 -46.47 4.33 -3.99
C LEU A 78 -46.22 5.54 -4.89
N ILE A 79 -45.55 5.37 -6.03
CA ILE A 79 -45.27 6.46 -6.97
C ILE A 79 -46.56 7.05 -7.53
N ASP A 80 -47.49 6.21 -7.98
CA ASP A 80 -48.77 6.67 -8.54
C ASP A 80 -49.67 7.30 -7.46
N SER A 81 -49.59 6.80 -6.22
CA SER A 81 -50.34 7.38 -5.08
C SER A 81 -49.83 8.75 -4.63
N ALA A 82 -48.58 9.09 -4.94
CA ALA A 82 -47.95 10.37 -4.66
C ALA A 82 -48.08 11.37 -5.83
N ALA A 83 -48.35 10.87 -7.05
CA ALA A 83 -48.57 11.70 -8.25
C ALA A 83 -49.92 12.43 -8.21
N ALA A 84 -50.03 13.57 -8.92
CA ALA A 84 -51.28 14.34 -9.01
C ALA A 84 -52.38 13.49 -9.67
N PRO A 85 -53.60 13.42 -9.11
CA PRO A 85 -54.61 12.53 -9.65
C PRO A 85 -55.04 12.97 -11.04
N THR A 86 -54.69 12.16 -12.03
CA THR A 86 -55.21 12.24 -13.38
C THR A 86 -56.56 11.53 -13.43
N GLY A 87 -57.59 12.25 -13.00
CA GLY A 87 -58.99 11.86 -13.17
C GLY A 87 -59.59 11.10 -11.99
N ALA A 88 -60.32 11.81 -11.14
CA ALA A 88 -61.27 11.20 -10.21
C ALA A 88 -62.59 11.99 -10.26
N LEU A 89 -63.40 11.67 -11.26
CA LEU A 89 -64.85 11.88 -11.18
C LEU A 89 -65.41 10.77 -10.30
N SER A 90 -66.20 11.13 -9.30
CA SER A 90 -67.02 10.30 -8.39
C SER A 90 -66.47 10.01 -6.98
N ALA A 91 -66.56 11.02 -6.09
CA ALA A 91 -66.84 10.82 -4.67
C ALA A 91 -67.46 12.10 -4.08
N SER A 92 -68.39 11.97 -3.14
CA SER A 92 -69.03 13.08 -2.43
C SER A 92 -68.03 13.78 -1.50
N GLY A 93 -67.36 14.80 -2.01
CA GLY A 93 -66.38 15.65 -1.34
C GLY A 93 -65.69 16.52 -2.39
N ASN A 94 -65.07 17.64 -2.01
CA ASN A 94 -64.33 18.48 -2.97
C ASN A 94 -63.17 17.64 -3.57
N PRO A 95 -63.22 17.26 -4.86
CA PRO A 95 -62.26 16.30 -5.44
C PRO A 95 -60.82 16.77 -5.32
N ALA A 96 -60.60 18.09 -5.32
CA ALA A 96 -59.29 18.71 -5.14
C ALA A 96 -58.72 18.48 -3.72
N GLN A 97 -59.56 18.46 -2.68
CA GLN A 97 -59.11 18.22 -1.30
C GLN A 97 -58.79 16.74 -1.07
N VAL A 98 -59.61 15.83 -1.60
CA VAL A 98 -59.36 14.37 -1.51
C VAL A 98 -58.08 13.99 -2.27
N ALA A 99 -57.87 14.59 -3.44
CA ALA A 99 -56.64 14.50 -4.22
C ALA A 99 -55.40 14.93 -3.43
N GLN A 100 -55.41 16.15 -2.90
CA GLN A 100 -54.30 16.69 -2.11
C GLN A 100 -54.02 15.86 -0.85
N GLN A 101 -55.06 15.37 -0.18
CA GLN A 101 -54.92 14.56 1.04
C GLN A 101 -54.35 13.16 0.74
N SER A 102 -54.75 12.55 -0.39
CA SER A 102 -54.18 11.27 -0.86
C SER A 102 -52.70 11.43 -1.21
N GLN A 103 -52.34 12.47 -1.96
CA GLN A 103 -50.95 12.76 -2.30
C GLN A 103 -50.08 13.02 -1.07
N ALA A 104 -50.55 13.83 -0.14
CA ALA A 104 -49.84 14.12 1.11
C ALA A 104 -49.62 12.83 1.94
N SER A 105 -50.61 11.93 1.96
CA SER A 105 -50.48 10.63 2.62
C SER A 105 -49.49 9.70 1.91
N GLY A 106 -49.47 9.68 0.57
CA GLY A 106 -48.53 8.89 -0.23
C GLY A 106 -47.08 9.37 -0.04
N GLN A 107 -46.87 10.69 -0.10
CA GLN A 107 -45.56 11.32 0.13
C GLN A 107 -45.03 11.01 1.54
N LYS A 108 -45.90 11.05 2.56
CA LYS A 108 -45.53 10.72 3.94
C LYS A 108 -45.08 9.27 4.09
N LYS A 109 -45.78 8.32 3.46
CA LYS A 109 -45.40 6.90 3.47
C LYS A 109 -44.06 6.68 2.79
N LEU A 110 -43.84 7.31 1.63
CA LEU A 110 -42.56 7.24 0.91
C LEU A 110 -41.40 7.77 1.76
N ASN A 111 -41.57 8.94 2.40
CA ASN A 111 -40.56 9.49 3.30
C ASN A 111 -40.23 8.53 4.45
N GLN A 112 -41.25 7.95 5.09
CA GLN A 112 -41.06 6.98 6.17
C GLN A 112 -40.33 5.71 5.72
N LEU A 113 -40.69 5.17 4.55
CA LEU A 113 -40.03 4.01 3.97
C LEU A 113 -38.54 4.30 3.68
N LEU A 114 -38.24 5.45 3.06
CA LEU A 114 -36.87 5.84 2.78
C LEU A 114 -36.07 6.04 4.06
N GLN A 115 -36.65 6.69 5.07
CA GLN A 115 -35.98 6.92 6.35
C GLN A 115 -35.65 5.59 7.07
N GLN A 116 -36.62 4.67 7.15
CA GLN A 116 -36.39 3.34 7.71
C GLN A 116 -35.31 2.57 6.94
N ARG A 117 -35.26 2.73 5.60
CA ARG A 117 -34.26 2.08 4.77
C ARG A 117 -32.87 2.69 4.95
N VAL A 118 -32.76 4.01 5.10
CA VAL A 118 -31.51 4.69 5.48
C VAL A 118 -31.00 4.16 6.82
N GLU A 119 -31.86 4.11 7.85
CA GLU A 119 -31.49 3.63 9.19
C GLU A 119 -31.05 2.17 9.20
N SER A 120 -31.76 1.29 8.47
CA SER A 120 -31.46 -0.15 8.45
C SER A 120 -30.27 -0.52 7.56
N SER A 121 -30.07 0.16 6.43
CA SER A 121 -28.97 -0.13 5.50
C SER A 121 -27.69 0.67 5.78
N GLY A 122 -27.80 1.79 6.51
CA GLY A 122 -26.68 2.66 6.87
C GLY A 122 -26.18 3.57 5.74
N VAL A 123 -26.83 3.59 4.58
CA VAL A 123 -26.52 4.53 3.50
C VAL A 123 -26.72 5.97 3.96
N ASP A 124 -26.04 6.95 3.35
CA ASP A 124 -26.15 8.35 3.77
C ASP A 124 -27.40 9.01 3.20
N PHE A 125 -27.86 8.59 2.01
CA PHE A 125 -29.10 9.10 1.43
C PHE A 125 -29.79 8.08 0.52
N LEU A 126 -31.12 8.24 0.41
CA LEU A 126 -31.95 7.61 -0.59
C LEU A 126 -32.80 8.66 -1.32
N ALA A 127 -33.00 8.47 -2.61
CA ALA A 127 -33.84 9.33 -3.44
C ALA A 127 -34.72 8.52 -4.39
N ILE A 128 -35.92 9.01 -4.64
CA ILE A 128 -36.80 8.53 -5.71
C ILE A 128 -36.80 9.58 -6.80
N LEU A 129 -36.46 9.17 -8.01
CA LEU A 129 -36.39 10.01 -9.19
C LEU A 129 -37.54 9.70 -10.14
N ASN A 130 -38.01 10.71 -10.85
CA ASN A 130 -38.83 10.46 -12.04
C ASN A 130 -37.97 9.97 -13.22
N THR A 131 -38.60 9.66 -14.35
CA THR A 131 -37.90 9.19 -15.57
C THR A 131 -36.98 10.23 -16.22
N LYS A 132 -37.02 11.49 -15.76
CA LYS A 132 -36.14 12.58 -16.20
C LYS A 132 -35.00 12.85 -15.21
N GLY A 133 -34.93 12.12 -14.10
CA GLY A 133 -33.87 12.27 -13.08
C GLY A 133 -34.18 13.32 -12.00
N GLN A 134 -35.36 13.94 -12.02
CA GLN A 134 -35.75 14.91 -10.99
C GLN A 134 -36.14 14.18 -9.71
N VAL A 135 -35.68 14.68 -8.56
CA VAL A 135 -35.98 14.08 -7.26
C VAL A 135 -37.44 14.35 -6.89
N LEU A 136 -38.22 13.28 -6.75
CA LEU A 136 -39.60 13.30 -6.26
C LEU A 136 -39.66 13.22 -4.74
N VAL A 137 -38.81 12.36 -4.16
CA VAL A 137 -38.75 12.06 -2.73
C VAL A 137 -37.30 11.85 -2.33
N ARG A 138 -36.93 12.26 -1.13
CA ARG A 138 -35.61 12.04 -0.54
C ARG A 138 -35.72 11.66 0.92
N SER A 139 -34.72 10.95 1.44
CA SER A 139 -34.68 10.50 2.84
C SER A 139 -34.48 11.64 3.84
N ALA A 140 -33.78 12.70 3.45
CA ALA A 140 -33.48 13.85 4.30
C ALA A 140 -33.25 15.10 3.44
N GLY A 141 -33.38 16.28 4.09
CA GLY A 141 -33.17 17.58 3.46
C GLY A 141 -34.31 18.07 2.58
N SER A 142 -34.06 19.15 1.83
CA SER A 142 -35.05 19.86 1.02
C SER A 142 -34.38 20.57 -0.15
N GLY A 143 -35.05 20.64 -1.30
CA GLY A 143 -34.57 21.33 -2.50
C GLY A 143 -35.19 20.74 -3.76
N ASP A 144 -34.74 21.22 -4.92
CA ASP A 144 -35.23 20.82 -6.26
C ASP A 144 -34.12 20.17 -7.10
N SER A 145 -33.16 19.51 -6.42
CA SER A 145 -32.06 18.75 -7.02
C SER A 145 -32.49 17.76 -8.11
N SER A 146 -31.60 17.53 -9.08
CA SER A 146 -31.77 16.57 -10.15
C SER A 146 -30.51 15.71 -10.32
N PHE A 147 -30.71 14.43 -10.62
CA PHE A 147 -29.66 13.49 -11.04
C PHE A 147 -29.61 13.35 -12.56
N GLY A 148 -30.20 14.28 -13.32
CA GLY A 148 -30.24 14.21 -14.79
C GLY A 148 -28.86 14.10 -15.45
N ASP A 149 -27.85 14.77 -14.88
CA ASP A 149 -26.47 14.74 -15.35
C ASP A 149 -25.62 13.65 -14.68
N ASN A 150 -26.18 12.88 -13.74
CA ASN A 150 -25.48 11.81 -13.07
C ASN A 150 -25.22 10.65 -14.07
N PRO A 151 -23.95 10.21 -14.23
CA PRO A 151 -23.58 9.22 -15.24
C PRO A 151 -24.18 7.83 -14.96
N LEU A 152 -24.42 7.48 -13.68
CA LEU A 152 -25.15 6.25 -13.33
C LEU A 152 -26.61 6.36 -13.72
N PHE A 153 -27.26 7.51 -13.51
CA PHE A 153 -28.65 7.70 -13.89
C PHE A 153 -28.82 7.59 -15.40
N ILE A 154 -27.95 8.25 -16.17
CA ILE A 154 -27.92 8.17 -17.64
C ILE A 154 -27.72 6.72 -18.09
N LYS A 155 -26.79 5.98 -17.46
CA LYS A 155 -26.54 4.57 -17.76
C LYS A 155 -27.76 3.68 -17.45
N ALA A 156 -28.38 3.87 -16.30
CA ALA A 156 -29.59 3.15 -15.89
C ALA A 156 -30.75 3.41 -16.86
N LYS A 157 -30.96 4.68 -17.20
CA LYS A 157 -32.01 5.12 -18.13
C LYS A 157 -31.85 4.53 -19.50
N ASN A 158 -30.65 4.65 -20.09
CA ASN A 158 -30.37 4.12 -21.42
C ASN A 158 -30.53 2.59 -21.47
N ALA A 159 -30.18 1.88 -20.38
CA ALA A 159 -30.40 0.45 -20.28
C ALA A 159 -31.89 0.09 -20.19
N ALA A 160 -32.67 0.81 -19.37
CA ALA A 160 -34.10 0.58 -19.21
C ALA A 160 -34.91 0.88 -20.48
N GLU A 161 -34.48 1.87 -21.27
CA GLU A 161 -35.10 2.25 -22.54
C GLU A 161 -34.60 1.41 -23.73
N SER A 162 -33.63 0.51 -23.50
CA SER A 162 -33.11 -0.36 -24.55
C SER A 162 -34.10 -1.45 -24.96
N ASN A 163 -34.08 -1.84 -26.24
CA ASN A 163 -34.92 -2.92 -26.76
C ASN A 163 -34.31 -4.32 -26.51
N GLN A 164 -33.51 -4.48 -25.45
CA GLN A 164 -32.85 -5.75 -25.13
C GLN A 164 -33.74 -6.63 -24.23
N PRO A 165 -33.63 -7.97 -24.35
CA PRO A 165 -34.12 -8.84 -23.29
C PRO A 165 -33.40 -8.46 -21.99
N ASP A 166 -34.14 -8.38 -20.88
CA ASP A 166 -33.63 -8.02 -19.56
C ASP A 166 -33.19 -6.56 -19.39
N ALA A 167 -33.66 -5.64 -20.25
CA ALA A 167 -33.37 -4.20 -20.18
C ALA A 167 -33.48 -3.62 -18.75
N LEU A 168 -34.53 -3.98 -18.02
CA LEU A 168 -34.78 -3.52 -16.66
C LEU A 168 -33.83 -4.11 -15.62
N LEU A 169 -33.34 -5.33 -15.82
CA LEU A 169 -32.30 -5.93 -14.96
C LEU A 169 -30.93 -5.27 -15.21
N ARG A 170 -30.64 -4.93 -16.47
CA ARG A 170 -29.43 -4.19 -16.87
C ARG A 170 -29.41 -2.74 -16.39
N ALA A 171 -30.59 -2.16 -16.15
CA ALA A 171 -30.75 -0.82 -15.62
C ALA A 171 -30.44 -0.69 -14.12
N VAL A 172 -30.27 -1.81 -13.41
CA VAL A 172 -29.68 -1.79 -12.07
C VAL A 172 -28.18 -1.59 -12.24
N VAL A 173 -27.62 -0.50 -11.69
CA VAL A 173 -26.22 -0.10 -11.85
C VAL A 173 -25.65 0.43 -10.54
N ALA A 174 -24.33 0.41 -10.39
CA ALA A 174 -23.66 1.06 -9.28
C ALA A 174 -22.26 1.52 -9.71
N GLY A 175 -21.71 2.48 -8.99
CA GLY A 175 -20.42 3.07 -9.32
C GLY A 175 -20.02 4.18 -8.35
N ALA A 176 -18.88 4.79 -8.63
CA ALA A 176 -18.42 6.00 -7.96
C ALA A 176 -18.69 7.20 -8.87
N VAL A 177 -19.21 8.29 -8.32
CA VAL A 177 -19.53 9.52 -9.06
C VAL A 177 -19.17 10.75 -8.23
N ASN A 178 -19.00 11.89 -8.89
CA ASN A 178 -18.77 13.16 -8.24
C ASN A 178 -20.07 13.97 -8.28
N GLU A 179 -20.60 14.28 -7.09
CA GLU A 179 -21.81 15.06 -6.93
C GLU A 179 -21.55 16.52 -6.61
N THR A 180 -22.49 17.36 -7.00
CA THR A 180 -22.41 18.81 -6.77
C THR A 180 -22.62 19.15 -5.29
N PRO A 181 -21.98 20.20 -4.76
CA PRO A 181 -22.20 20.64 -3.38
C PRO A 181 -23.66 20.95 -3.08
N ASP A 182 -24.40 21.49 -4.05
CA ASP A 182 -25.80 21.87 -3.89
C ASP A 182 -26.69 20.63 -3.78
N LEU A 183 -26.45 19.61 -4.62
CA LEU A 183 -27.13 18.32 -4.46
C LEU A 183 -26.89 17.74 -3.06
N LEU A 184 -25.65 17.73 -2.58
CA LEU A 184 -25.33 17.19 -1.25
C LEU A 184 -25.97 18.00 -0.11
N ARG A 185 -26.09 19.33 -0.26
CA ARG A 185 -26.81 20.17 0.70
C ARG A 185 -28.31 19.85 0.74
N ASP A 186 -28.91 19.61 -0.42
CA ASP A 186 -30.33 19.22 -0.53
C ASP A 186 -30.62 17.87 0.15
N PHE A 187 -29.61 17.01 0.31
CA PHE A 187 -29.66 15.76 1.10
C PHE A 187 -29.22 15.92 2.56
N GLY A 188 -28.91 17.14 3.02
CA GLY A 188 -28.46 17.39 4.40
C GLY A 188 -26.99 17.02 4.66
N LEU A 189 -26.21 16.71 3.63
CA LEU A 189 -24.80 16.31 3.73
C LEU A 189 -23.81 17.48 3.55
N GLY A 190 -24.35 18.71 3.50
CA GLY A 190 -23.58 19.92 3.28
C GLY A 190 -22.47 20.16 4.31
N GLU A 191 -22.69 19.87 5.59
CA GLU A 191 -21.66 20.01 6.63
C GLU A 191 -20.53 18.98 6.49
N GLN A 192 -20.89 17.72 6.24
CA GLN A 192 -19.92 16.64 6.05
C GLN A 192 -18.98 16.96 4.88
N PHE A 193 -19.55 17.50 3.80
CA PHE A 193 -18.80 18.01 2.66
C PHE A 193 -17.96 19.25 3.00
N SER A 194 -18.56 20.27 3.64
CA SER A 194 -17.94 21.60 3.83
C SER A 194 -16.78 21.63 4.81
N ARG A 195 -16.68 20.64 5.72
CA ARG A 195 -15.51 20.47 6.60
C ARG A 195 -14.21 20.17 5.83
N ASN A 196 -14.32 19.80 4.55
CA ASN A 196 -13.19 19.54 3.69
C ASN A 196 -13.12 20.64 2.61
N THR A 197 -12.45 21.77 2.91
CA THR A 197 -12.31 22.97 2.05
C THR A 197 -11.57 22.74 0.72
N VAL A 198 -11.35 21.49 0.36
CA VAL A 198 -10.30 21.07 -0.57
C VAL A 198 -10.87 20.47 -1.86
N SER A 199 -12.11 19.93 -1.84
CA SER A 199 -12.77 19.36 -3.03
C SER A 199 -13.97 20.22 -3.45
N GLN A 200 -14.06 20.52 -4.75
CA GLN A 200 -15.20 21.22 -5.36
C GLN A 200 -16.41 20.30 -5.63
N VAL A 201 -16.25 19.00 -5.40
CA VAL A 201 -17.26 17.95 -5.64
C VAL A 201 -17.22 16.89 -4.53
N GLY A 202 -18.37 16.31 -4.18
CA GLY A 202 -18.41 15.21 -3.22
C GLY A 202 -18.35 13.87 -3.94
N LEU A 203 -17.33 13.08 -3.63
CA LEU A 203 -17.22 11.72 -4.15
C LEU A 203 -18.25 10.85 -3.43
N THR A 204 -19.17 10.28 -4.18
CA THR A 204 -20.18 9.35 -3.69
C THR A 204 -19.95 7.97 -4.30
N LEU A 205 -20.30 6.94 -3.54
CA LEU A 205 -20.62 5.64 -4.10
C LEU A 205 -22.13 5.55 -4.19
N GLU A 206 -22.65 5.06 -5.30
CA GLU A 206 -24.08 5.05 -5.55
C GLU A 206 -24.53 3.76 -6.23
N GLY A 207 -25.73 3.32 -5.88
CA GLY A 207 -26.50 2.31 -6.59
C GLY A 207 -27.79 2.91 -7.12
N ILE A 208 -28.14 2.59 -8.37
CA ILE A 208 -29.36 3.03 -9.03
C ILE A 208 -30.15 1.82 -9.52
N ALA A 209 -31.45 1.82 -9.27
CA ALA A 209 -32.36 0.76 -9.73
C ALA A 209 -33.68 1.34 -10.23
N PRO A 210 -34.26 0.83 -11.34
CA PRO A 210 -35.56 1.29 -11.80
C PRO A 210 -36.69 0.78 -10.89
N VAL A 211 -37.67 1.63 -10.64
CA VAL A 211 -38.98 1.22 -10.09
C VAL A 211 -39.84 0.78 -11.27
N VAL A 212 -40.24 -0.49 -11.28
CA VAL A 212 -40.86 -1.13 -12.45
C VAL A 212 -42.35 -1.36 -12.24
N SER A 213 -43.13 -1.09 -13.28
CA SER A 213 -44.51 -1.58 -13.41
C SER A 213 -44.71 -2.21 -14.79
N GLY A 214 -45.07 -3.49 -14.82
CA GLY A 214 -45.07 -4.29 -16.05
C GLY A 214 -43.68 -4.34 -16.68
N ASN A 215 -43.56 -3.85 -17.93
CA ASN A 215 -42.29 -3.82 -18.67
C ASN A 215 -41.73 -2.40 -18.83
N ARG A 216 -42.07 -1.48 -17.91
CA ARG A 216 -41.67 -0.06 -17.97
C ARG A 216 -41.13 0.43 -16.63
N ALA A 217 -40.10 1.27 -16.69
CA ALA A 217 -39.64 2.04 -15.54
C ALA A 217 -40.56 3.25 -15.29
N LEU A 218 -41.11 3.34 -14.08
CA LEU A 218 -41.88 4.49 -13.60
C LEU A 218 -40.98 5.60 -13.04
N GLY A 219 -39.78 5.23 -12.59
CA GLY A 219 -38.80 6.10 -11.96
C GLY A 219 -37.57 5.30 -11.54
N TYR A 220 -36.71 5.89 -10.72
CA TYR A 220 -35.48 5.25 -10.26
C TYR A 220 -35.26 5.51 -8.77
N ILE A 221 -34.67 4.55 -8.07
CA ILE A 221 -34.12 4.75 -6.74
C ILE A 221 -32.63 5.02 -6.86
N VAL A 222 -32.12 5.99 -6.11
CA VAL A 222 -30.70 6.20 -5.86
C VAL A 222 -30.41 5.91 -4.40
N ALA A 223 -29.45 5.03 -4.12
CA ALA A 223 -28.89 4.79 -2.80
C ALA A 223 -27.43 5.23 -2.79
N GLY A 224 -27.09 6.18 -1.92
CA GLY A 224 -25.77 6.81 -1.94
C GLY A 224 -25.07 6.82 -0.59
N GLN A 225 -23.75 6.74 -0.65
CA GLN A 225 -22.84 6.95 0.48
C GLN A 225 -21.83 8.04 0.09
N LEU A 226 -21.73 9.09 0.91
CA LEU A 226 -20.75 10.15 0.75
C LEU A 226 -19.41 9.68 1.32
N ILE A 227 -18.39 9.64 0.47
CA ILE A 227 -17.05 9.20 0.87
C ILE A 227 -16.31 10.31 1.62
N ASN A 228 -16.53 11.57 1.25
CA ASN A 228 -15.91 12.73 1.88
C ASN A 228 -16.18 12.75 3.39
N ASN A 229 -15.11 12.86 4.18
CA ASN A 229 -15.17 13.01 5.63
C ASN A 229 -16.17 12.04 6.31
N ALA A 230 -16.19 10.78 5.84
CA ALA A 230 -17.13 9.78 6.31
C ALA A 230 -16.95 9.53 7.83
N PRO A 231 -18.04 9.54 8.62
CA PRO A 231 -17.99 9.27 10.05
C PRO A 231 -17.33 7.93 10.37
N GLN A 232 -16.39 7.93 11.31
CA GLN A 232 -15.62 6.74 11.72
C GLN A 232 -16.30 5.91 12.82
N ASP A 233 -17.62 6.03 12.95
CA ASP A 233 -18.46 5.33 13.93
C ASP A 233 -18.53 3.83 13.61
N GLU A 234 -18.27 3.01 14.64
CA GLU A 234 -18.22 1.55 14.56
C GLU A 234 -19.61 0.91 14.51
N ASN A 235 -20.63 1.59 15.03
CA ASN A 235 -21.98 1.03 15.14
C ASN A 235 -22.84 1.27 13.88
N ARG A 236 -22.32 1.97 12.87
CA ARG A 236 -23.05 2.20 11.62
C ARG A 236 -23.19 0.88 10.85
N PRO A 237 -24.39 0.55 10.34
CA PRO A 237 -24.58 -0.63 9.48
C PRO A 237 -23.67 -0.60 8.23
N LEU A 238 -23.43 0.62 7.73
CA LEU A 238 -22.49 0.89 6.65
C LEU A 238 -21.38 1.82 7.18
N PRO A 239 -20.25 1.29 7.66
CA PRO A 239 -19.15 2.12 8.15
C PRO A 239 -18.48 2.87 7.00
N ALA A 240 -17.64 3.86 7.35
CA ALA A 240 -16.79 4.53 6.38
C ALA A 240 -15.91 3.52 5.62
N LEU A 241 -15.77 3.71 4.29
CA LEU A 241 -14.94 2.85 3.45
C LEU A 241 -13.50 2.73 4.00
N THR A 242 -12.92 3.85 4.46
CA THR A 242 -11.57 3.86 5.02
C THR A 242 -11.44 3.01 6.28
N ARG A 243 -12.48 2.96 7.11
CA ARG A 243 -12.53 2.12 8.31
C ARG A 243 -12.61 0.64 7.93
N GLU A 244 -13.54 0.28 7.06
CA GLU A 244 -13.73 -1.11 6.62
C GLU A 244 -12.45 -1.68 6.00
N VAL A 245 -11.82 -0.93 5.10
CA VAL A 245 -10.54 -1.33 4.49
C VAL A 245 -9.46 -1.50 5.56
N LYS A 246 -9.34 -0.56 6.51
CA LYS A 246 -8.35 -0.66 7.59
C LYS A 246 -8.59 -1.88 8.48
N GLN A 247 -9.85 -2.17 8.85
CA GLN A 247 -10.21 -3.33 9.67
C GLN A 247 -9.98 -4.65 8.92
N THR A 248 -10.18 -4.66 7.61
CA THR A 248 -10.02 -5.86 6.77
C THR A 248 -8.56 -6.18 6.50
N LEU A 249 -7.74 -5.16 6.20
CA LEU A 249 -6.35 -5.35 5.76
C LEU A 249 -5.32 -5.24 6.89
N TYR A 250 -5.62 -4.43 7.90
CA TYR A 250 -4.64 -4.03 8.92
C TYR A 250 -5.15 -4.24 10.33
N ARG A 251 -5.93 -5.30 10.56
CA ARG A 251 -6.47 -5.64 11.89
C ARG A 251 -5.42 -5.59 13.01
N ASP A 252 -4.22 -6.08 12.72
CA ASP A 252 -3.13 -6.19 13.71
C ASP A 252 -2.13 -5.01 13.62
N LEU A 253 -2.38 -4.06 12.70
CA LEU A 253 -1.51 -2.90 12.41
C LEU A 253 -2.26 -1.56 12.55
N GLN A 254 -3.28 -1.49 13.40
CA GLN A 254 -4.16 -0.31 13.51
C GLN A 254 -3.40 0.99 13.83
N ASP A 255 -2.35 0.95 14.64
CA ASP A 255 -1.62 2.16 15.08
C ASP A 255 -0.62 2.70 14.05
N VAL A 256 -0.20 1.84 13.13
CA VAL A 256 0.83 2.16 12.12
C VAL A 256 0.27 2.21 10.71
N SER A 257 -1.01 1.90 10.52
CA SER A 257 -1.68 1.92 9.22
C SER A 257 -2.68 3.06 9.10
N VAL A 258 -2.82 3.53 7.86
CA VAL A 258 -3.82 4.52 7.47
C VAL A 258 -4.47 4.07 6.17
N THR A 259 -5.75 4.41 6.02
CA THR A 259 -6.48 4.23 4.77
C THR A 259 -7.02 5.58 4.37
N LEU A 260 -6.91 5.90 3.09
CA LEU A 260 -7.18 7.20 2.54
C LEU A 260 -8.08 7.05 1.31
N VAL A 261 -8.91 8.05 1.06
CA VAL A 261 -9.50 8.30 -0.25
C VAL A 261 -9.06 9.69 -0.69
N LEU A 262 -8.54 9.77 -1.91
CA LEU A 262 -8.11 11.00 -2.53
C LEU A 262 -9.12 11.45 -3.58
N SER A 263 -9.28 12.75 -3.73
CA SER A 263 -9.88 13.36 -4.92
C SER A 263 -8.94 13.24 -6.13
N LYS A 264 -9.45 13.59 -7.33
CA LYS A 264 -8.66 13.63 -8.57
C LYS A 264 -7.42 14.54 -8.49
N ASP A 265 -7.48 15.63 -7.71
CA ASP A 265 -6.34 16.51 -7.44
C ASP A 265 -5.42 16.00 -6.31
N LYS A 266 -5.56 14.72 -5.94
CA LYS A 266 -4.71 13.96 -5.02
C LYS A 266 -4.71 14.50 -3.59
N LYS A 267 -5.77 15.19 -3.17
CA LYS A 267 -5.95 15.57 -1.76
C LYS A 267 -6.81 14.56 -1.02
N VAL A 268 -6.47 14.34 0.24
CA VAL A 268 -7.21 13.41 1.10
C VAL A 268 -8.60 13.96 1.40
N ILE A 269 -9.62 13.32 0.83
CA ILE A 269 -11.04 13.66 1.07
C ILE A 269 -11.67 12.78 2.15
N SER A 270 -11.09 11.61 2.43
CA SER A 270 -11.52 10.70 3.49
C SER A 270 -10.31 9.98 4.07
N ALA A 271 -10.30 9.73 5.37
CA ALA A 271 -9.22 9.04 6.04
C ALA A 271 -9.71 8.24 7.24
N SER A 272 -9.05 7.13 7.56
CA SER A 272 -9.28 6.40 8.80
C SER A 272 -8.71 7.13 10.03
N ASP A 273 -7.77 8.06 9.83
CA ASP A 273 -7.35 9.06 10.82
C ASP A 273 -7.71 10.46 10.28
N PRO A 274 -8.66 11.18 10.92
CA PRO A 274 -9.11 12.49 10.45
C PRO A 274 -8.00 13.54 10.32
N ARG A 275 -6.86 13.39 11.02
CA ARG A 275 -5.72 14.30 10.91
C ARG A 275 -5.06 14.28 9.53
N ALA A 276 -5.34 13.27 8.70
CA ALA A 276 -4.84 13.20 7.33
C ALA A 276 -5.73 13.96 6.32
N LEU A 277 -6.92 14.42 6.70
CA LEU A 277 -7.82 15.13 5.79
C LEU A 277 -7.16 16.41 5.24
N GLY A 278 -7.34 16.65 3.95
CA GLY A 278 -6.80 17.81 3.23
C GLY A 278 -5.32 17.71 2.84
N VAL A 279 -4.58 16.69 3.32
CA VAL A 279 -3.18 16.49 2.91
C VAL A 279 -3.11 16.22 1.41
N ALA A 280 -2.21 16.92 0.70
CA ALA A 280 -1.99 16.74 -0.73
C ALA A 280 -0.88 15.72 -0.98
N ILE A 281 -1.18 14.69 -1.78
CA ILE A 281 -0.22 13.68 -2.23
C ILE A 281 0.48 14.18 -3.49
N GLN A 282 1.76 14.49 -3.38
CA GLN A 282 2.55 15.06 -4.47
C GLN A 282 3.06 14.00 -5.46
N SER A 283 3.14 12.74 -5.03
CA SER A 283 3.71 11.66 -5.83
C SER A 283 2.89 11.37 -7.11
N PRO A 284 3.55 10.93 -8.20
CA PRO A 284 2.84 10.47 -9.39
C PRO A 284 2.06 9.19 -9.08
N LEU A 285 0.83 9.10 -9.56
CA LEU A 285 -0.04 7.93 -9.45
C LEU A 285 -0.43 7.50 -10.86
N ALA A 286 -0.45 6.21 -11.13
CA ALA A 286 -0.90 5.68 -12.41
C ALA A 286 -2.43 5.65 -12.50
N ASP A 287 -2.92 5.72 -13.72
CA ASP A 287 -4.34 5.85 -14.05
C ASP A 287 -5.05 4.49 -14.25
N ASP A 288 -4.27 3.43 -14.41
CA ASP A 288 -4.73 2.09 -14.78
C ASP A 288 -4.39 1.01 -13.74
N LYS A 289 -3.50 1.30 -12.79
CA LYS A 289 -3.00 0.31 -11.82
C LYS A 289 -2.67 0.93 -10.46
N PRO A 290 -2.67 0.12 -9.39
CA PRO A 290 -2.16 0.55 -8.10
C PRO A 290 -0.71 0.99 -8.21
N THR A 291 -0.37 2.07 -7.52
CA THR A 291 0.99 2.64 -7.51
C THR A 291 1.47 2.83 -6.08
N ALA A 292 2.57 2.16 -5.72
CA ALA A 292 3.25 2.42 -4.45
C ALA A 292 4.10 3.70 -4.51
N VAL A 293 3.94 4.56 -3.50
CA VAL A 293 4.65 5.82 -3.34
C VAL A 293 4.96 6.06 -1.86
N ASN A 294 6.06 6.78 -1.60
CA ASN A 294 6.40 7.22 -0.26
C ASN A 294 5.79 8.60 -0.02
N ASN A 295 5.13 8.77 1.13
CA ASN A 295 4.50 10.03 1.52
C ASN A 295 4.75 10.32 2.98
N THR A 296 4.92 11.60 3.31
CA THR A 296 4.92 12.04 4.71
C THR A 296 3.48 12.35 5.12
N LEU A 297 2.94 11.56 6.04
CA LEU A 297 1.58 11.65 6.55
C LEU A 297 1.62 11.65 8.08
N LEU A 298 0.72 12.35 8.75
CA LEU A 298 0.54 12.25 10.21
C LEU A 298 1.87 12.42 10.99
N GLY A 299 2.75 13.31 10.54
CA GLY A 299 4.05 13.60 11.16
C GLY A 299 5.13 12.51 10.99
N GLY A 300 5.00 11.59 10.03
CA GLY A 300 6.07 10.65 9.71
C GLY A 300 5.96 10.06 8.32
N ASP A 301 6.93 9.24 7.95
CA ASP A 301 6.99 8.64 6.61
C ASP A 301 6.16 7.36 6.54
N TYR A 302 5.39 7.26 5.46
CA TYR A 302 4.54 6.13 5.14
C TYR A 302 4.91 5.62 3.77
N LYS A 303 5.03 4.30 3.66
CA LYS A 303 4.85 3.64 2.37
C LYS A 303 3.36 3.59 2.14
N THR A 304 2.91 4.04 0.98
CA THR A 304 1.49 4.07 0.61
C THR A 304 1.31 3.47 -0.76
N ALA A 305 0.13 2.95 -1.06
CA ALA A 305 -0.27 2.66 -2.42
C ALA A 305 -1.71 3.08 -2.67
N PHE A 306 -1.97 3.51 -3.90
CA PHE A 306 -3.25 4.05 -4.32
C PHE A 306 -3.72 3.35 -5.59
N ALA A 307 -4.98 2.90 -5.60
CA ALA A 307 -5.68 2.40 -6.77
C ALA A 307 -6.67 3.45 -7.30
N PRO A 308 -6.77 3.64 -8.63
CA PRO A 308 -7.63 4.66 -9.22
C PRO A 308 -9.10 4.30 -9.07
N ILE A 309 -9.91 5.26 -8.60
CA ILE A 309 -11.37 5.20 -8.60
C ILE A 309 -11.86 5.85 -9.89
N LYS A 310 -12.60 5.07 -10.68
CA LYS A 310 -13.12 5.49 -11.98
C LYS A 310 -14.63 5.67 -11.93
N GLU A 311 -15.11 6.57 -12.78
CA GLU A 311 -16.52 6.71 -13.08
C GLU A 311 -17.06 5.40 -13.73
N PRO A 312 -18.38 5.13 -13.70
CA PRO A 312 -19.02 4.00 -14.37
C PRO A 312 -18.71 3.75 -15.86
N SER A 313 -18.07 4.72 -16.53
CA SER A 313 -17.53 4.61 -17.88
C SER A 313 -16.20 3.85 -17.94
N ASP A 314 -15.54 3.63 -16.80
CA ASP A 314 -14.19 3.06 -16.63
C ASP A 314 -13.06 3.84 -17.34
N ILE A 315 -13.36 5.05 -17.81
CA ILE A 315 -12.41 5.92 -18.52
C ILE A 315 -11.92 7.06 -17.62
N THR A 316 -12.85 7.79 -16.99
CA THR A 316 -12.52 9.00 -16.23
C THR A 316 -12.20 8.66 -14.79
N ILE A 317 -11.01 9.06 -14.32
CA ILE A 317 -10.62 8.96 -12.91
C ILE A 317 -11.18 10.14 -12.14
N ILE A 318 -11.82 9.83 -11.02
CA ILE A 318 -12.48 10.79 -10.13
C ILE A 318 -11.85 10.83 -8.73
N GLY A 319 -11.02 9.84 -8.40
CA GLY A 319 -10.29 9.79 -7.14
C GLY A 319 -9.37 8.58 -7.05
N TYR A 320 -8.86 8.32 -5.86
CA TYR A 320 -8.03 7.14 -5.56
C TYR A 320 -8.38 6.58 -4.20
N VAL A 321 -8.44 5.26 -4.06
CA VAL A 321 -8.50 4.59 -2.75
C VAL A 321 -7.10 4.09 -2.42
N GLY A 322 -6.63 4.36 -1.22
CA GLY A 322 -5.26 4.03 -0.84
C GLY A 322 -5.11 3.54 0.58
N VAL A 323 -3.99 2.87 0.77
CA VAL A 323 -3.54 2.29 2.02
C VAL A 323 -2.13 2.76 2.31
N GLY A 324 -1.78 2.85 3.59
CA GLY A 324 -0.49 3.32 4.04
C GLY A 324 -0.05 2.57 5.29
N VAL A 325 1.22 2.23 5.36
CA VAL A 325 1.87 1.70 6.56
C VAL A 325 3.11 2.54 6.86
N ARG A 326 3.25 2.96 8.11
CA ARG A 326 4.36 3.78 8.58
C ARG A 326 5.68 3.06 8.32
N GLU A 327 6.66 3.78 7.77
CA GLU A 327 7.95 3.19 7.37
C GLU A 327 8.69 2.55 8.55
N SER A 328 8.51 3.09 9.77
CA SER A 328 9.10 2.52 10.99
C SER A 328 8.72 1.06 11.25
N TYR A 329 7.56 0.59 10.77
CA TYR A 329 7.17 -0.82 10.83
C TYR A 329 8.14 -1.70 10.02
N PHE A 330 8.52 -1.24 8.84
CA PHE A 330 9.51 -1.91 7.99
C PHE A 330 10.94 -1.69 8.50
N SER A 331 11.24 -0.53 9.08
CA SER A 331 12.58 -0.19 9.58
C SER A 331 13.01 -1.00 10.81
N GLN A 332 12.09 -1.45 11.67
CA GLN A 332 12.45 -2.28 12.83
C GLN A 332 13.06 -3.62 12.41
N VAL A 333 12.50 -4.25 11.38
CA VAL A 333 13.04 -5.47 10.78
C VAL A 333 14.40 -5.17 10.12
N PHE A 334 14.51 -4.01 9.47
CA PHE A 334 15.73 -3.58 8.79
C PHE A 334 16.90 -3.34 9.76
N ASN A 335 16.69 -2.60 10.84
CA ASN A 335 17.74 -2.27 11.82
C ASN A 335 18.27 -3.51 12.53
N THR A 336 17.38 -4.45 12.87
CA THR A 336 17.78 -5.74 13.47
C THR A 336 18.63 -6.54 12.48
N THR A 337 18.22 -6.58 11.22
CA THR A 337 18.97 -7.27 10.15
C THR A 337 20.35 -6.63 9.94
N LEU A 338 20.43 -5.29 9.88
CA LEU A 338 21.70 -4.58 9.76
C LEU A 338 22.62 -4.81 10.96
N LEU A 339 22.08 -4.84 12.19
CA LEU A 339 22.86 -5.11 13.39
C LEU A 339 23.45 -6.52 13.36
N ILE A 340 22.66 -7.53 12.97
CA ILE A 340 23.14 -8.90 12.83
C ILE A 340 24.26 -8.97 11.78
N ILE A 341 24.05 -8.34 10.61
CA ILE A 341 25.09 -8.29 9.57
C ILE A 341 26.35 -7.60 10.09
N ALA A 342 26.22 -6.45 10.76
CA ALA A 342 27.34 -5.71 11.32
C ALA A 342 28.13 -6.53 12.35
N ILE A 343 27.43 -7.28 13.22
CA ILE A 343 28.05 -8.19 14.19
C ILE A 343 28.80 -9.31 13.48
N VAL A 344 28.15 -9.99 12.52
CA VAL A 344 28.76 -11.10 11.78
C VAL A 344 29.99 -10.61 11.01
N THR A 345 29.87 -9.51 10.27
CA THR A 345 31.00 -8.89 9.56
C THR A 345 32.10 -8.46 10.51
N GLY A 346 31.77 -7.86 11.67
CA GLY A 346 32.74 -7.46 12.68
C GLY A 346 33.51 -8.65 13.28
N VAL A 347 32.81 -9.74 13.61
CA VAL A 347 33.44 -10.98 14.10
C VAL A 347 34.33 -11.60 13.04
N SER A 348 33.86 -11.70 11.79
CA SER A 348 34.69 -12.16 10.67
C SER A 348 35.92 -11.29 10.46
N LEU A 349 35.81 -9.98 10.68
CA LEU A 349 36.93 -9.05 10.60
C LEU A 349 38.00 -9.37 11.66
N VAL A 350 37.58 -9.47 12.92
CA VAL A 350 38.49 -9.76 14.04
C VAL A 350 39.18 -11.10 13.84
N LEU A 351 38.44 -12.14 13.46
CA LEU A 351 38.99 -13.47 13.20
C LEU A 351 39.98 -13.46 12.04
N GLY A 352 39.66 -12.78 10.94
CA GLY A 352 40.58 -12.69 9.81
C GLY A 352 41.90 -11.98 10.15
N ILE A 353 41.87 -10.95 11.02
CA ILE A 353 43.05 -10.19 11.40
C ILE A 353 43.92 -11.08 12.28
N GLY A 354 43.29 -11.79 13.22
CA GLY A 354 43.95 -12.77 14.07
C GLY A 354 44.64 -13.86 13.24
N ILE A 355 43.93 -14.46 12.28
CA ILE A 355 44.46 -15.51 11.40
C ILE A 355 45.59 -14.98 10.52
N ALA A 356 45.43 -13.82 9.88
CA ALA A 356 46.46 -13.24 9.01
C ALA A 356 47.73 -12.90 9.80
N PHE A 357 47.60 -12.37 11.01
CA PHE A 357 48.73 -12.07 11.89
C PHE A 357 49.42 -13.36 12.36
N TYR A 358 48.65 -14.38 12.73
CA TYR A 358 49.15 -15.69 13.14
C TYR A 358 49.94 -16.36 12.00
N LEU A 359 49.38 -16.45 10.79
CA LEU A 359 50.04 -17.01 9.62
C LEU A 359 51.30 -16.22 9.23
N SER A 360 51.25 -14.90 9.32
CA SER A 360 52.43 -14.05 9.06
C SER A 360 53.59 -14.40 10.01
N GLN A 361 53.31 -14.62 11.30
CA GLN A 361 54.35 -15.04 12.25
C GLN A 361 54.86 -16.45 11.95
N LEU A 362 53.95 -17.37 11.64
CA LEU A 362 54.27 -18.77 11.36
C LEU A 362 55.22 -18.91 10.18
N LEU A 363 55.02 -18.13 9.11
CA LEU A 363 55.85 -18.19 7.89
C LEU A 363 57.10 -17.33 7.98
N THR A 364 57.00 -16.10 8.49
CA THR A 364 58.12 -15.14 8.40
C THR A 364 59.27 -15.50 9.32
N LYS A 365 59.00 -16.05 10.51
CA LYS A 365 60.05 -16.34 11.50
C LYS A 365 61.03 -17.43 11.01
N PRO A 366 60.58 -18.60 10.53
CA PRO A 366 61.47 -19.61 9.94
C PRO A 366 62.25 -19.09 8.73
N ILE A 367 61.60 -18.35 7.83
CA ILE A 367 62.24 -17.79 6.63
C ILE A 367 63.39 -16.83 7.01
N LEU A 368 63.18 -15.98 8.01
CA LEU A 368 64.24 -15.08 8.50
C LEU A 368 65.39 -15.85 9.14
N GLN A 369 65.11 -16.90 9.93
CA GLN A 369 66.14 -17.76 10.52
C GLN A 369 67.00 -18.43 9.43
N LEU A 370 66.37 -18.95 8.38
CA LEU A 370 67.08 -19.54 7.24
C LEU A 370 67.89 -18.50 6.47
N THR A 371 67.35 -17.30 6.28
CA THR A 371 68.05 -16.20 5.61
C THR A 371 69.29 -15.77 6.39
N GLU A 372 69.18 -15.67 7.72
CA GLU A 372 70.29 -15.32 8.60
C GLU A 372 71.34 -16.43 8.63
N ALA A 373 70.93 -17.69 8.73
CA ALA A 373 71.83 -18.84 8.62
C ALA A 373 72.60 -18.86 7.29
N ALA A 374 71.93 -18.61 6.16
CA ALA A 374 72.56 -18.51 4.85
C ALA A 374 73.61 -17.38 4.80
N ASN A 375 73.30 -16.22 5.39
CA ASN A 375 74.25 -15.10 5.47
C ASN A 375 75.48 -15.47 6.30
N ARG A 376 75.31 -16.12 7.47
CA ARG A 376 76.45 -16.59 8.29
C ARG A 376 77.35 -17.56 7.52
N ILE A 377 76.76 -18.53 6.82
CA ILE A 377 77.48 -19.45 5.95
C ILE A 377 78.30 -18.70 4.89
N SER A 378 77.71 -17.66 4.27
CA SER A 378 78.40 -16.85 3.25
C SER A 378 79.61 -16.08 3.79
N LEU A 379 79.60 -15.75 5.09
CA LEU A 379 80.70 -15.09 5.80
C LEU A 379 81.77 -16.08 6.31
N GLY A 380 81.56 -17.39 6.11
CA GLY A 380 82.45 -18.44 6.59
C GLY A 380 82.22 -18.87 8.03
N GLU A 381 81.13 -18.39 8.67
CA GLU A 381 80.74 -18.75 10.03
C GLU A 381 79.98 -20.10 10.01
N LEU A 382 80.74 -21.19 10.04
CA LEU A 382 80.22 -22.55 9.85
C LEU A 382 80.12 -23.35 11.15
N ASP A 383 80.30 -22.74 12.33
CA ASP A 383 80.32 -23.50 13.59
C ASP A 383 78.94 -23.73 14.20
N GLU A 384 77.94 -22.95 13.81
CA GLU A 384 76.60 -23.00 14.38
C GLU A 384 75.64 -23.83 13.52
N PRO A 385 74.95 -24.84 14.07
CA PRO A 385 73.98 -25.66 13.34
C PRO A 385 72.69 -24.88 13.03
N ILE A 386 72.06 -25.20 11.91
CA ILE A 386 70.78 -24.60 11.49
C ILE A 386 69.65 -25.48 12.04
N VAL A 387 68.88 -24.94 12.99
CA VAL A 387 67.75 -25.65 13.61
C VAL A 387 66.47 -24.89 13.30
N VAL A 388 65.76 -25.35 12.27
CA VAL A 388 64.42 -24.86 11.93
C VAL A 388 63.44 -26.03 12.02
N ALA A 389 62.65 -26.06 13.09
CA ALA A 389 61.72 -27.13 13.38
C ALA A 389 60.31 -26.79 12.83
N THR A 390 60.16 -26.87 11.51
CA THR A 390 58.84 -26.86 10.86
C THR A 390 58.61 -28.19 10.15
N GLY A 391 57.37 -28.68 10.12
CA GLY A 391 57.01 -29.97 9.52
C GLY A 391 56.57 -29.87 8.05
N ASP A 392 56.98 -28.81 7.37
CA ASP A 392 56.58 -28.41 6.03
C ASP A 392 57.81 -28.20 5.12
N GLU A 393 57.59 -27.67 3.91
CA GLU A 393 58.65 -27.41 2.92
C GLU A 393 59.73 -26.45 3.44
N ILE A 394 59.41 -25.61 4.43
CA ILE A 394 60.39 -24.71 5.05
C ILE A 394 61.37 -25.52 5.93
N GLY A 395 60.90 -26.59 6.56
CA GLY A 395 61.73 -27.48 7.37
C GLY A 395 62.69 -28.27 6.50
N GLU A 396 62.19 -28.80 5.38
CA GLU A 396 63.01 -29.50 4.37
C GLU A 396 64.10 -28.59 3.78
N LEU A 397 63.79 -27.31 3.57
CA LEU A 397 64.78 -26.31 3.17
C LEU A 397 65.84 -26.09 4.26
N GLY A 398 65.44 -26.03 5.53
CA GLY A 398 66.34 -25.94 6.67
C GLY A 398 67.32 -27.11 6.76
N GLU A 399 66.83 -28.34 6.61
CA GLU A 399 67.67 -29.53 6.57
C GLU A 399 68.65 -29.52 5.39
N SER A 400 68.19 -29.07 4.22
CA SER A 400 69.03 -28.96 3.03
C SER A 400 70.14 -27.92 3.19
N LEU A 401 69.83 -26.77 3.82
CA LEU A 401 70.83 -25.76 4.16
C LEU A 401 71.85 -26.26 5.18
N GLU A 402 71.42 -27.06 6.17
CA GLU A 402 72.30 -27.64 7.18
C GLU A 402 73.28 -28.64 6.55
N ARG A 403 72.80 -29.50 5.65
CA ARG A 403 73.67 -30.41 4.87
C ARG A 403 74.75 -29.65 4.09
N MET A 404 74.38 -28.49 3.52
CA MET A 404 75.32 -27.62 2.80
C MET A 404 76.37 -27.00 3.74
N ARG A 405 75.96 -26.47 4.90
CA ARG A 405 76.86 -25.92 5.93
C ARG A 405 77.90 -26.96 6.36
N ILE A 406 77.46 -28.17 6.69
CA ILE A 406 78.34 -29.27 7.12
C ILE A 406 79.35 -29.61 6.01
N SER A 407 78.88 -29.73 4.76
CA SER A 407 79.73 -30.06 3.61
C SER A 407 80.80 -28.99 3.36
N LEU A 408 80.43 -27.70 3.45
CA LEU A 408 81.36 -26.58 3.34
C LEU A 408 82.39 -26.58 4.48
N LYS A 409 81.97 -26.85 5.72
CA LYS A 409 82.87 -26.89 6.88
C LYS A 409 83.96 -27.95 6.69
N GLN A 410 83.56 -29.16 6.31
CA GLN A 410 84.47 -30.27 6.04
C GLN A 410 85.42 -29.97 4.87
N ALA A 411 84.93 -29.32 3.81
CA ALA A 411 85.78 -28.94 2.68
C ALA A 411 86.86 -27.93 3.08
N ILE A 412 86.53 -26.91 3.89
CA ILE A 412 87.49 -25.91 4.38
C ILE A 412 88.49 -26.53 5.35
N GLU A 413 88.06 -27.40 6.27
CA GLU A 413 88.94 -28.10 7.20
C GLU A 413 89.96 -28.99 6.48
N ARG A 414 89.53 -29.73 5.45
CA ARG A 414 90.42 -30.55 4.60
C ARG A 414 91.45 -29.73 3.84
N LEU A 415 91.10 -28.50 3.41
CA LEU A 415 92.05 -27.59 2.77
C LEU A 415 93.05 -27.02 3.79
N ARG A 416 92.61 -26.73 5.02
CA ARG A 416 93.49 -26.29 6.12
C ARG A 416 94.44 -27.40 6.57
N SER A 417 94.02 -28.66 6.56
CA SER A 417 94.86 -29.80 6.97
C SER A 417 95.87 -30.28 5.91
N ARG A 418 95.85 -29.69 4.70
CA ARG A 418 96.78 -29.98 3.59
C ARG A 418 97.83 -28.89 3.38
N ARG A 419 97.81 -27.84 4.19
CA ARG A 419 98.93 -26.91 4.39
C ARG A 419 99.65 -27.30 5.66
#